data_AF-A0A1I7KV05-F1
#
_entry.id   AF-A0A1I7KV05-F1
#
_cell.length_a   1.000
_cell.length_b   1.000
_cell.length_c   1.000
_cell.angle_alpha   90.00
_cell.angle_beta   90.00
_cell.angle_gamma   90.00
#
_symmetry.space_group_name_H-M   'P 1'
#
loop_
_entity.id
_entity.type
_entity.pdbx_description
1 polymer ?
#
loop_
_entity_poly.entity_id
_entity_poly.type
_entity_poly.pdbx_seq_one_letter_code
_entity_poly.pdbx_strand_id
1 'polypeptide(L)'
;MLTFDEALATLPAGALPTVLLGNGFSQAWNAAIFNYASLFQVANFGDRDVQIRTLFERLNTWDFEAVMRTLLSAELVGEVHGFDQGVIDTIKSDQAILKEALLTAVSD
;
A
#
# COMPACT_ATOMS: atom_id res chain seq x y z
N MET A 1 4.24 0.32 24.79
CA MET A 1 5.10 0.64 23.64
C MET A 1 6.35 1.28 24.22
N LEU A 2 7.55 0.78 23.90
CA LEU A 2 8.81 1.35 24.40
C LEU A 2 9.19 2.58 23.57
N THR A 3 9.86 3.55 24.18
CA THR A 3 10.58 4.62 23.49
C THR A 3 11.86 4.06 22.84
N PHE A 4 12.49 4.84 21.95
CA PHE A 4 13.74 4.45 21.30
C PHE A 4 14.86 4.18 22.32
N ASP A 5 15.03 5.08 23.30
CA ASP A 5 16.07 4.95 24.32
C ASP A 5 15.80 3.74 25.24
N GLU A 6 14.54 3.49 25.60
CA GLU A 6 14.16 2.31 26.38
C GLU A 6 14.44 1.02 25.61
N ALA A 7 14.15 0.97 24.30
CA ALA A 7 14.46 -0.18 23.47
C ALA A 7 15.98 -0.40 23.37
N LEU A 8 16.77 0.66 23.20
CA LEU A 8 18.23 0.58 23.16
C LEU A 8 18.80 0.02 24.47
N ALA A 9 18.22 0.41 25.61
CA ALA A 9 18.62 -0.04 26.93
C ALA A 9 18.31 -1.53 27.21
N THR A 10 17.43 -2.16 26.42
CA THR A 10 17.15 -3.61 26.52
C THR A 10 18.20 -4.49 25.85
N LEU A 11 19.14 -3.91 25.12
CA LEU A 11 20.15 -4.67 24.37
C LEU A 11 21.14 -5.37 25.33
N PRO A 12 21.49 -6.64 25.08
CA PRO A 12 22.54 -7.33 25.83
C PRO A 12 23.90 -6.62 25.73
N ALA A 13 24.71 -6.74 26.77
CA ALA A 13 26.08 -6.21 26.75
C ALA A 13 26.88 -6.79 25.58
N GLY A 14 27.44 -5.92 24.73
CA GLY A 14 28.18 -6.30 23.53
C GLY A 14 27.33 -6.51 22.27
N ALA A 15 26.01 -6.39 22.34
CA ALA A 15 25.16 -6.40 21.15
C ALA A 15 25.26 -5.08 20.39
N LEU A 16 25.40 -5.15 19.07
CA LEU A 16 25.38 -3.98 18.19
C LEU A 16 23.92 -3.67 17.79
N PRO A 17 23.41 -2.46 18.07
CA PRO A 17 22.07 -2.08 17.62
C PRO A 17 22.04 -2.09 16.09
N THR A 18 20.99 -2.73 15.54
CA THR A 18 20.70 -2.70 14.10
C THR A 18 19.40 -1.95 13.90
N VAL A 19 19.42 -0.95 13.01
CA VAL A 19 18.21 -0.20 12.64
C VAL A 19 17.62 -0.84 11.39
N LEU A 20 16.37 -1.29 11.48
CA LEU A 20 15.59 -1.69 10.32
C LEU A 20 14.93 -0.43 9.72
N LEU A 21 15.45 0.06 8.61
CA LEU A 21 14.84 1.15 7.86
C LEU A 21 13.85 0.57 6.85
N GLY A 22 12.57 0.67 7.17
CA GLY A 22 11.50 0.27 6.26
C GLY A 22 11.26 1.28 5.14
N ASN A 23 10.48 0.89 4.15
CA ASN A 23 10.23 1.67 2.93
C ASN A 23 9.64 3.07 3.22
N GLY A 24 8.89 3.22 4.31
CA GLY A 24 8.36 4.51 4.76
C GLY A 24 9.46 5.52 5.15
N PHE A 25 10.61 5.06 5.62
CA PHE A 25 11.78 5.93 5.87
C PHE A 25 12.32 6.48 4.55
N SER A 26 12.47 5.64 3.52
CA SER A 26 13.01 6.04 2.22
C SER A 26 12.14 7.10 1.52
N GLN A 27 10.82 6.96 1.63
CA GLN A 27 9.84 7.94 1.12
C GLN A 27 9.91 9.27 1.86
N ALA A 28 9.98 9.23 3.20
CA ALA A 28 10.11 10.44 4.02
C ALA A 28 11.46 11.15 3.81
N TRP A 29 12.52 10.39 3.52
CA TRP A 29 13.85 10.91 3.23
C TRP A 29 13.94 11.59 1.86
N ASN A 30 13.46 10.93 0.80
CA ASN A 30 13.45 11.52 -0.54
C ASN A 30 12.39 10.86 -1.44
N ALA A 31 11.19 11.45 -1.45
CA ALA A 31 10.07 11.00 -2.27
C ALA A 31 10.31 11.12 -3.79
N ALA A 32 11.31 11.88 -4.24
CA ALA A 32 11.63 11.99 -5.67
C ALA A 32 12.49 10.80 -6.17
N ILE A 33 13.34 10.23 -5.30
CA ILE A 33 14.18 9.06 -5.61
C ILE A 33 13.43 7.77 -5.26
N PHE A 34 12.80 7.73 -4.09
CA PHE A 34 11.96 6.62 -3.64
C PHE A 34 10.52 7.03 -3.82
N ASN A 35 10.04 6.92 -5.05
CA ASN A 35 8.74 7.41 -5.49
C ASN A 35 7.81 6.21 -5.73
N TYR A 36 6.65 6.13 -5.07
CA TYR A 36 5.67 5.05 -5.35
C TYR A 36 5.18 5.04 -6.81
N ALA A 37 5.37 6.11 -7.57
CA ALA A 37 5.08 6.14 -8.99
C ALA A 37 5.97 5.19 -9.81
N SER A 38 7.19 4.83 -9.35
CA SER A 38 7.98 3.79 -10.03
C SER A 38 7.31 2.42 -9.87
N LEU A 39 6.84 2.11 -8.66
CA LEU A 39 6.05 0.91 -8.38
C LEU A 39 4.74 0.89 -9.19
N PHE A 40 4.07 2.03 -9.30
CA PHE A 40 2.89 2.18 -10.15
C PHE A 40 3.18 1.94 -11.64
N GLN A 41 4.35 2.33 -12.15
CA GLN A 41 4.72 2.11 -13.54
C GLN A 41 4.98 0.63 -13.85
N VAL A 42 5.60 -0.10 -12.94
CA VAL A 42 5.93 -1.53 -13.14
C VAL A 42 4.81 -2.48 -12.68
N ALA A 43 3.86 -1.99 -11.87
CA ALA A 43 2.73 -2.79 -11.41
C ALA A 43 1.88 -3.28 -12.59
N ASN A 44 1.60 -4.59 -12.57
CA ASN A 44 0.73 -5.25 -13.53
C ASN A 44 -0.63 -5.54 -12.89
N PHE A 45 -1.68 -4.89 -13.41
CA PHE A 45 -3.05 -5.01 -12.93
C PHE A 45 -3.93 -5.92 -13.82
N GLY A 46 -3.34 -6.59 -14.80
CA GLY A 46 -4.04 -7.50 -15.71
C GLY A 46 -5.25 -6.87 -16.40
N ASP A 47 -6.37 -7.59 -16.46
CA ASP A 47 -7.60 -7.16 -17.15
C ASP A 47 -8.27 -5.93 -16.51
N ARG A 48 -7.85 -5.54 -15.29
CA ARG A 48 -8.38 -4.42 -14.53
C ARG A 48 -7.48 -3.18 -14.56
N ASP A 49 -6.45 -3.17 -15.40
CA ASP A 49 -5.45 -2.10 -15.46
C ASP A 49 -6.04 -0.71 -15.68
N VAL A 50 -6.93 -0.57 -16.67
CA VAL A 50 -7.56 0.73 -16.95
C VAL A 50 -8.34 1.25 -15.74
N GLN A 51 -9.12 0.40 -15.09
CA GLN A 51 -9.97 0.78 -13.95
C GLN A 51 -9.13 1.15 -12.73
N ILE A 52 -8.15 0.30 -12.39
CA ILE A 52 -7.29 0.52 -11.22
C ILE A 52 -6.42 1.75 -11.43
N ARG A 53 -5.78 1.93 -12.59
CA ARG A 53 -4.99 3.14 -12.89
C ARG A 53 -5.83 4.41 -12.84
N THR A 54 -7.06 4.36 -13.35
CA THR A 54 -8.01 5.48 -13.26
C THR A 54 -8.29 5.87 -11.80
N LEU A 55 -8.30 4.93 -10.84
CA LEU A 55 -8.47 5.25 -9.42
C LEU A 55 -7.30 6.07 -8.88
N PHE A 56 -6.06 5.68 -9.18
CA PHE A 56 -4.87 6.46 -8.79
C PHE A 56 -4.93 7.89 -9.32
N GLU A 57 -5.27 8.04 -10.61
CA GLU A 57 -5.42 9.36 -11.25
C GLU A 57 -6.53 10.20 -10.61
N ARG A 58 -7.72 9.61 -10.40
CA ARG A 58 -8.86 10.33 -9.82
C ARG A 58 -8.68 10.68 -8.35
N LEU A 59 -7.95 9.86 -7.61
CA LEU A 59 -7.57 10.12 -6.21
C LEU A 59 -6.36 11.05 -6.11
N ASN A 60 -5.72 11.38 -7.25
CA ASN A 60 -4.52 12.21 -7.33
C ASN A 60 -3.42 11.73 -6.37
N THR A 61 -3.18 10.43 -6.36
CA THR A 61 -2.19 9.79 -5.49
C THR A 61 -1.50 8.64 -6.21
N TRP A 62 -0.26 8.34 -5.82
CA TRP A 62 0.48 7.15 -6.23
C TRP A 62 0.64 6.15 -5.08
N ASP A 63 0.04 6.45 -3.92
CA ASP A 63 0.09 5.63 -2.73
C ASP A 63 -0.93 4.48 -2.82
N PHE A 64 -0.41 3.26 -2.91
CA PHE A 64 -1.20 2.04 -2.95
C PHE A 64 -2.05 1.86 -1.67
N GLU A 65 -1.57 2.29 -0.50
CA GLU A 65 -2.34 2.20 0.74
C GLU A 65 -3.57 3.12 0.68
N ALA A 66 -3.41 4.34 0.16
CA ALA A 66 -4.52 5.28 0.01
C ALA A 66 -5.61 4.73 -0.94
N VAL A 67 -5.22 4.12 -2.06
CA VAL A 67 -6.16 3.49 -2.99
C VAL A 67 -6.83 2.26 -2.36
N MET A 68 -6.07 1.40 -1.69
CA MET A 68 -6.59 0.23 -0.99
C MET A 68 -7.62 0.62 0.09
N ARG A 69 -7.31 1.64 0.91
CA ARG A 69 -8.24 2.18 1.91
C ARG A 69 -9.52 2.72 1.30
N THR A 70 -9.42 3.33 0.12
CA THR A 70 -10.58 3.83 -0.61
C THR A 70 -11.48 2.68 -1.07
N LEU A 71 -10.90 1.62 -1.62
CA LEU A 71 -11.65 0.42 -2.04
C LEU A 71 -12.34 -0.27 -0.86
N LEU A 72 -11.63 -0.44 0.27
CA LEU A 72 -12.22 -1.01 1.50
C LEU A 72 -13.37 -0.15 2.03
N SER A 73 -13.24 1.17 1.96
CA SER A 73 -14.30 2.10 2.37
C SER A 73 -15.51 1.99 1.43
N ALA A 74 -15.28 1.87 0.12
CA ALA A 74 -16.34 1.71 -0.86
C ALA A 74 -17.09 0.38 -0.71
N GLU A 75 -16.38 -0.72 -0.42
CA GLU A 75 -16.97 -2.01 -0.07
C GLU A 75 -17.88 -1.89 1.15
N LEU A 76 -17.37 -1.32 2.25
CA LEU A 76 -18.15 -1.16 3.49
C LEU A 76 -19.42 -0.34 3.26
N VAL A 77 -19.31 0.79 2.55
CA VAL A 77 -20.46 1.63 2.21
C VAL A 77 -21.43 0.85 1.32
N GLY A 78 -20.94 0.12 0.32
CA GLY A 78 -21.76 -0.68 -0.59
C GLY A 78 -22.53 -1.78 0.13
N GLU A 79 -21.88 -2.51 1.04
CA GLU A 79 -22.50 -3.57 1.84
C GLU A 79 -23.61 -3.02 2.75
N VAL A 80 -23.36 -1.90 3.45
CA VAL A 80 -24.34 -1.29 4.36
C VAL A 80 -25.55 -0.72 3.60
N HIS A 81 -25.33 -0.14 2.43
CA HIS A 81 -26.38 0.50 1.63
C HIS A 81 -27.05 -0.45 0.64
N GLY A 82 -26.67 -1.72 0.60
CA GLY A 82 -27.30 -2.74 -0.25
C GLY A 82 -27.03 -2.53 -1.74
N PHE A 83 -25.80 -2.17 -2.11
CA PHE A 83 -25.38 -2.11 -3.51
C PHE A 83 -25.43 -3.49 -4.16
N ASP A 84 -25.45 -3.51 -5.50
CA ASP A 84 -25.42 -4.76 -6.25
C ASP A 84 -24.20 -5.61 -5.86
N GLN A 85 -24.43 -6.89 -5.61
CA GLN A 85 -23.38 -7.80 -5.13
C GLN A 85 -22.26 -7.95 -6.15
N GLY A 86 -22.56 -7.93 -7.45
CA GLY A 86 -21.55 -7.99 -8.50
C GLY A 86 -20.61 -6.78 -8.50
N VAL A 87 -21.12 -5.60 -8.11
CA VAL A 87 -20.29 -4.40 -7.92
C VAL A 87 -19.38 -4.56 -6.69
N ILE A 88 -19.90 -5.07 -5.57
CA ILE A 88 -19.11 -5.31 -4.35
C ILE A 88 -18.02 -6.35 -4.63
N ASP A 89 -18.34 -7.43 -5.32
CA ASP A 89 -17.40 -8.49 -5.70
C ASP A 89 -16.31 -7.96 -6.64
N THR A 90 -16.68 -7.04 -7.55
CA THR A 90 -15.71 -6.36 -8.41
C THR A 90 -14.73 -5.51 -7.59
N ILE A 91 -15.22 -4.76 -6.59
CA ILE A 91 -14.38 -3.97 -5.68
C ILE A 91 -13.42 -4.88 -4.91
N LYS A 92 -13.90 -6.02 -4.37
CA LYS A 92 -13.08 -7.01 -3.69
C LYS A 92 -12.00 -7.61 -4.60
N SER A 93 -12.36 -7.89 -5.86
CA SER A 93 -11.40 -8.35 -6.87
C SER A 93 -10.32 -7.31 -7.15
N ASP A 94 -10.69 -6.04 -7.32
CA ASP A 94 -9.74 -4.95 -7.53
C ASP A 94 -8.78 -4.79 -6.33
N GLN A 95 -9.24 -4.99 -5.09
CA GLN A 95 -8.37 -5.02 -3.91
C GLN A 95 -7.35 -6.17 -3.98
N ALA A 96 -7.78 -7.38 -4.34
CA ALA A 96 -6.89 -8.53 -4.44
C ALA A 96 -5.82 -8.31 -5.53
N ILE A 97 -6.22 -7.81 -6.70
CA ILE A 97 -5.32 -7.48 -7.81
C ILE A 97 -4.33 -6.41 -7.39
N LEU A 98 -4.79 -5.34 -6.71
CA LEU A 98 -3.94 -4.26 -6.24
C LEU A 98 -2.87 -4.78 -5.25
N LYS A 99 -3.24 -5.71 -4.36
CA LYS A 99 -2.32 -6.33 -3.40
C LYS A 99 -1.27 -7.20 -4.10
N GLU A 100 -1.68 -8.08 -5.01
CA GLU A 100 -0.77 -8.95 -5.75
C GLU A 100 0.19 -8.16 -6.65
N ALA A 101 -0.32 -7.10 -7.30
CA ALA A 101 0.50 -6.20 -8.11
C ALA A 101 1.57 -5.50 -7.27
N LEU A 102 1.23 -5.04 -6.07
CA LEU A 102 2.19 -4.43 -5.16
C LEU A 102 3.26 -5.43 -4.69
N LEU A 103 2.85 -6.65 -4.30
CA LEU A 103 3.78 -7.70 -3.85
C LEU A 103 4.78 -8.09 -4.94
N THR A 104 4.31 -8.20 -6.19
CA THR A 104 5.18 -8.47 -7.34
C THR A 104 6.12 -7.30 -7.58
N ALA A 105 5.59 -6.07 -7.63
CA ALA A 105 6.38 -4.87 -7.93
C ALA A 105 7.49 -4.57 -6.90
N VAL A 106 7.37 -5.02 -5.65
CA VAL A 106 8.43 -4.87 -4.63
C VAL A 106 9.41 -6.04 -4.58
N SER A 107 9.09 -7.16 -5.23
CA SER A 107 9.92 -8.37 -5.24
C SER A 107 10.86 -8.45 -6.45
N ASP A 108 10.60 -7.65 -7.49
CA ASP A 108 11.42 -7.47 -8.70
C ASP A 108 12.48 -6.37 -8.54
#